data_AF-A0A6G7X284-F1
#
_entry.id   AF-A0A6G7X284-F1
#
_cell.length_a   1.000
_cell.length_b   1.000
_cell.length_c   1.000
_cell.angle_alpha   90.00
_cell.angle_beta   90.00
_cell.angle_gamma   90.00
#
_symmetry.space_group_name_H-M   'P 1'
#
loop_
_entity.id
_entity.type
_entity.pdbx_description
1 polymer ?
#
loop_
_entity_poly.entity_id
_entity_poly.type
_entity_poly.pdbx_seq_one_letter_code
_entity_poly.pdbx_strand_id
1 'polypeptide(L)'
;MTDNRTEILDASDKIIQRLYDLITFFEDQTIMKIYLQSQVIHKLFEENPDMDINKLELYHIQFTSTLIDLLDKIRKKNERIVNSMENEIELNNDMIGKLRQAITQEGGFEAEKLQQAQRITRSIYNLHKALSSQSSEYPYTDNINAFSIKYYKDYFFDADPQLLDSLTSYNHSDAYRNTFGVINKKLLTALVKESYKVQFCFGIRINNTLMEIYKIQNEESYFSFQPTRNNFLPCDINVFPYKEWESESSKKERSIKELMQKNLQLERDIKFNLRHIDSDINLLLGENLKRITELDFLADLENIDIQANTLRTMIETKMI
;
A
#
# COMPACT_ATOMS: atom_id res chain seq x y z
N MET A 1 57.13 29.03 -12.72
CA MET A 1 56.91 28.56 -11.34
C MET A 1 55.64 29.14 -10.73
N THR A 2 55.20 30.34 -11.10
CA THR A 2 53.89 30.92 -10.71
C THR A 2 52.68 30.20 -11.30
N ASP A 3 52.78 29.63 -12.52
CA ASP A 3 51.68 28.89 -13.16
C ASP A 3 51.18 27.69 -12.34
N ASN A 4 52.09 26.80 -11.92
CA ASN A 4 51.72 25.54 -11.24
C ASN A 4 50.97 25.79 -9.92
N ARG A 5 51.32 26.84 -9.19
CA ARG A 5 50.66 27.15 -7.91
C ARG A 5 49.21 27.60 -8.15
N THR A 6 49.02 28.52 -9.09
CA THR A 6 47.68 29.01 -9.46
C THR A 6 46.83 27.87 -9.98
N GLU A 7 47.38 26.99 -10.83
CA GLU A 7 46.67 25.81 -11.35
C GLU A 7 46.18 24.87 -10.24
N ILE A 8 47.02 24.58 -9.23
CA ILE A 8 46.64 23.70 -8.11
C ILE A 8 45.61 24.37 -7.18
N LEU A 9 45.71 25.67 -6.92
CA LEU A 9 44.70 26.40 -6.15
C LEU A 9 43.34 26.42 -6.87
N ASP A 10 43.33 26.71 -8.18
CA ASP A 10 42.11 26.66 -9.00
C ASP A 10 41.50 25.25 -9.04
N ALA A 11 42.32 24.20 -9.06
CA ALA A 11 41.86 22.82 -9.01
C ALA A 11 41.27 22.47 -7.63
N SER A 12 41.92 22.94 -6.56
CA SER A 12 41.47 22.79 -5.18
C SER A 12 40.08 23.44 -4.98
N ASP A 13 39.86 24.64 -5.49
CA ASP A 13 38.56 25.31 -5.45
C ASP A 13 37.44 24.50 -6.12
N LYS A 14 37.72 23.92 -7.30
CA LYS A 14 36.75 23.06 -8.00
C LYS A 14 36.40 21.82 -7.19
N ILE A 15 37.37 21.21 -6.51
CA ILE A 15 37.16 20.03 -5.66
C ILE A 15 36.31 20.41 -4.44
N ILE A 16 36.62 21.52 -3.79
CA ILE A 16 35.87 22.04 -2.64
C ILE A 16 34.43 22.39 -3.04
N GLN A 17 34.22 23.01 -4.20
CA GLN A 17 32.89 23.31 -4.72
C GLN A 17 32.07 22.04 -4.95
N ARG A 18 32.66 20.99 -5.51
CA ARG A 18 31.96 19.71 -5.69
C ARG A 18 31.59 19.06 -4.36
N LEU A 19 32.44 19.19 -3.34
CA LEU A 19 32.11 18.74 -1.97
C LEU A 19 30.95 19.55 -1.37
N TYR A 20 30.88 20.86 -1.62
CA TYR A 20 29.79 21.72 -1.18
C TYR A 20 28.42 21.28 -1.74
N ASP A 21 28.37 20.93 -3.03
CA ASP A 21 27.14 20.46 -3.67
C ASP A 21 26.63 19.17 -3.01
N LEU A 22 27.54 18.26 -2.63
CA LEU A 22 27.22 17.03 -1.93
C LEU A 22 26.74 17.29 -0.49
N ILE A 23 27.30 18.28 0.20
CA ILE A 23 26.82 18.70 1.53
C ILE A 23 25.40 19.21 1.47
N THR A 24 25.09 20.03 0.45
CA THR A 24 23.75 20.58 0.26
C THR A 24 22.74 19.46 -0.02
N PHE A 25 23.17 18.39 -0.69
CA PHE A 25 22.33 17.22 -0.93
C PHE A 25 22.07 16.39 0.34
N PHE A 26 23.14 16.01 1.06
CA PHE A 26 23.05 15.10 2.21
C PHE A 26 22.60 15.78 3.51
N GLU A 27 22.83 17.08 3.67
CA GLU A 27 22.55 17.86 4.89
C GLU A 27 23.20 17.25 6.16
N ASP A 28 24.33 16.55 6.02
CA ASP A 28 25.03 15.88 7.11
C ASP A 28 26.07 16.79 7.80
N GLN A 29 26.07 16.80 9.14
CA GLN A 29 26.96 17.64 9.94
C GLN A 29 28.43 17.23 9.85
N THR A 30 28.73 15.94 9.70
CA THR A 30 30.11 15.44 9.62
C THR A 30 30.73 15.84 8.30
N ILE A 31 29.99 15.68 7.19
CA ILE A 31 30.45 16.11 5.86
C ILE A 31 30.66 17.62 5.84
N MET A 32 29.76 18.41 6.46
CA MET A 32 29.93 19.86 6.59
C MET A 32 31.24 20.24 7.30
N LYS A 33 31.59 19.55 8.39
CA LYS A 33 32.85 19.78 9.11
C LYS A 33 34.07 19.45 8.25
N ILE A 34 34.02 18.35 7.48
CA ILE A 34 35.11 17.97 6.56
C ILE A 34 35.32 19.02 5.47
N TYR A 35 34.25 19.61 4.95
CA TYR A 35 34.34 20.70 3.99
C TYR A 35 34.95 21.97 4.58
N LEU A 36 34.50 22.40 5.76
CA LEU A 36 35.09 23.56 6.43
C LEU A 36 36.59 23.34 6.67
N GLN A 37 36.98 22.15 7.11
CA GLN A 37 38.39 21.81 7.29
C GLN A 37 39.16 21.84 5.96
N SER A 38 38.57 21.34 4.88
CA SER A 38 39.18 21.41 3.54
C SER A 38 39.36 22.86 3.07
N GLN A 39 38.43 23.76 3.38
CA GLN A 39 38.59 25.20 3.11
C GLN A 39 39.70 25.84 3.93
N VAL A 40 39.81 25.48 5.21
CA VAL A 40 40.90 25.97 6.07
C VAL A 40 42.26 25.53 5.52
N ILE A 41 42.39 24.27 5.12
CA ILE A 41 43.62 23.74 4.50
C ILE A 41 43.93 24.49 3.20
N HIS A 42 42.94 24.67 2.30
CA HIS A 42 43.13 25.45 1.09
C HIS A 42 43.66 26.86 1.38
N LYS A 43 43.01 27.60 2.28
CA LYS A 43 43.42 28.97 2.65
C LYS A 43 44.82 29.02 3.26
N LEU A 44 45.19 28.02 4.06
CA LEU A 44 46.54 27.94 4.61
C LEU A 44 47.59 27.89 3.49
N PHE A 45 47.37 27.08 2.46
CA PHE A 45 48.26 27.04 1.31
C PHE A 45 48.16 28.34 0.50
N GLU A 46 46.99 28.95 0.32
CA GLU A 46 46.86 30.24 -0.37
C GLU A 46 47.68 31.35 0.32
N GLU A 47 47.58 31.46 1.65
CA GLU A 47 48.21 32.51 2.46
C GLU A 47 49.71 32.30 2.73
N ASN A 48 50.25 31.10 2.51
CA ASN A 48 51.66 30.75 2.78
C ASN A 48 52.42 30.30 1.52
N PRO A 49 52.99 31.24 0.74
CA PRO A 49 53.71 30.95 -0.51
C PRO A 49 54.88 29.97 -0.37
N ASP A 50 55.50 29.93 0.81
CA ASP A 50 56.69 29.10 1.09
C ASP A 50 56.36 27.61 1.25
N MET A 51 55.07 27.25 1.42
CA MET A 51 54.64 25.85 1.48
C MET A 51 54.65 25.21 0.09
N ASP A 52 55.10 23.95 0.03
CA ASP A 52 55.05 23.12 -1.17
C ASP A 52 53.59 22.85 -1.59
N ILE A 53 53.15 23.52 -2.64
CA ILE A 53 51.77 23.45 -3.13
C ILE A 53 51.34 22.05 -3.57
N ASN A 54 52.28 21.18 -3.98
CA ASN A 54 51.95 19.82 -4.39
C ASN A 54 51.36 18.99 -3.22
N LYS A 55 51.61 19.40 -1.97
CA LYS A 55 50.99 18.79 -0.78
C LYS A 55 49.49 19.04 -0.70
N LEU A 56 49.01 20.19 -1.17
CA LEU A 56 47.58 20.48 -1.26
C LEU A 56 46.90 19.54 -2.27
N GLU A 57 47.56 19.29 -3.40
CA GLU A 57 47.07 18.33 -4.39
C GLU A 57 47.03 16.91 -3.81
N LEU A 58 48.09 16.47 -3.13
CA LEU A 58 48.14 15.17 -2.44
C LEU A 58 47.03 15.02 -1.39
N TYR A 59 46.78 16.07 -0.60
CA TYR A 59 45.66 16.11 0.36
C TYR A 59 44.34 15.81 -0.33
N HIS A 60 44.04 16.51 -1.43
CA HIS A 60 42.79 16.31 -2.15
C HIS A 60 42.67 14.90 -2.73
N ILE A 61 43.73 14.38 -3.37
CA ILE A 61 43.74 13.04 -3.92
C ILE A 61 43.44 11.99 -2.84
N GLN A 62 44.11 12.10 -1.69
CA GLN A 62 44.01 11.10 -0.63
C GLN A 62 42.69 11.18 0.16
N PHE A 63 42.19 12.40 0.41
CA PHE A 63 41.07 12.61 1.33
C PHE A 63 39.83 13.13 0.60
N THR A 64 39.90 14.33 0.03
CA THR A 64 38.70 15.04 -0.46
C THR A 64 38.08 14.37 -1.69
N SER A 65 38.87 14.04 -2.71
CA SER A 65 38.40 13.40 -3.93
C SER A 65 37.87 11.99 -3.67
N THR A 66 38.54 11.21 -2.82
CA THR A 66 38.07 9.86 -2.44
C THR A 66 36.75 9.93 -1.67
N LEU A 67 36.57 10.94 -0.80
CA LEU A 67 35.31 11.20 -0.12
C LEU A 67 34.20 11.58 -1.11
N ILE A 68 34.48 12.50 -2.04
CA ILE A 68 33.53 12.91 -3.08
C ILE A 68 33.03 11.69 -3.87
N ASP A 69 33.95 10.82 -4.30
CA ASP A 69 33.58 9.61 -5.06
C ASP A 69 32.69 8.66 -4.24
N LEU A 70 32.96 8.51 -2.94
CA LEU A 70 32.11 7.72 -2.03
C LEU A 70 30.71 8.33 -1.91
N LEU A 71 30.62 9.64 -1.66
CA LEU A 71 29.36 10.36 -1.52
C LEU A 71 28.54 10.33 -2.82
N ASP A 72 29.17 10.50 -3.98
CA ASP A 72 28.51 10.38 -5.28
C ASP A 72 27.94 8.98 -5.52
N LYS A 73 28.65 7.93 -5.09
CA LYS A 73 28.16 6.54 -5.18
C LYS A 73 26.95 6.31 -4.28
N ILE A 74 26.97 6.81 -3.05
CA ILE A 74 25.84 6.74 -2.12
C ILE A 74 24.64 7.49 -2.70
N ARG A 75 24.86 8.71 -3.19
CA ARG A 75 23.81 9.52 -3.82
C ARG A 75 23.14 8.76 -4.97
N LYS A 76 23.93 8.21 -5.89
CA LYS A 76 23.41 7.42 -7.02
C LYS A 76 22.66 6.16 -6.57
N LYS A 77 23.12 5.49 -5.52
CA LYS A 77 22.41 4.35 -4.91
C LYS A 77 21.04 4.79 -4.37
N ASN A 78 20.99 5.88 -3.62
CA ASN A 78 19.76 6.42 -3.05
C ASN A 78 18.77 6.86 -4.13
N GLU A 79 19.24 7.59 -5.15
CA GLU A 79 18.42 8.00 -6.30
C GLU A 79 17.81 6.78 -7.03
N ARG A 80 18.55 5.68 -7.19
CA ARG A 80 18.00 4.44 -7.79
C ARG A 80 16.89 3.82 -6.93
N ILE A 81 17.07 3.78 -5.62
CA ILE A 81 16.08 3.25 -4.68
C ILE A 81 14.81 4.10 -4.74
N VAL A 82 14.96 5.44 -4.69
CA VAL A 82 13.85 6.39 -4.80
C VAL A 82 13.12 6.23 -6.12
N ASN A 83 13.82 6.19 -7.25
CA ASN A 83 13.20 5.98 -8.57
C ASN A 83 12.40 4.67 -8.63
N SER A 84 12.88 3.60 -7.98
CA SER A 84 12.14 2.34 -7.90
C SER A 84 10.84 2.49 -7.11
N MET A 85 10.86 3.25 -6.01
CA MET A 85 9.67 3.53 -5.20
C MET A 85 8.67 4.41 -5.97
N GLU A 86 9.15 5.42 -6.71
CA GLU A 86 8.30 6.27 -7.55
C GLU A 86 7.61 5.48 -8.67
N ASN A 87 8.35 4.60 -9.35
CA ASN A 87 7.78 3.69 -10.34
C ASN A 87 6.70 2.79 -9.73
N GLU A 88 6.91 2.30 -8.50
CA GLU A 88 5.92 1.48 -7.81
C GLU A 88 4.64 2.29 -7.48
N ILE A 89 4.80 3.54 -7.04
CA ILE A 89 3.67 4.45 -6.81
C ILE A 89 2.86 4.65 -8.10
N GLU A 90 3.53 4.86 -9.24
CA GLU A 90 2.89 5.03 -10.54
C GLU A 90 2.06 3.79 -10.93
N LEU A 91 2.65 2.59 -10.82
CA LEU A 91 1.96 1.33 -11.10
C LEU A 91 0.75 1.11 -10.17
N ASN A 92 0.89 1.43 -8.89
CA ASN A 92 -0.20 1.34 -7.93
C ASN A 92 -1.34 2.32 -8.29
N ASN A 93 -1.01 3.54 -8.72
CA ASN A 93 -2.00 4.54 -9.14
C ASN A 93 -2.77 4.12 -10.40
N ASP A 94 -2.09 3.53 -11.40
CA ASP A 94 -2.75 2.96 -12.58
C ASP A 94 -3.72 1.82 -12.20
N MET A 95 -3.29 0.93 -11.30
CA MET A 95 -4.16 -0.15 -10.80
C MET A 95 -5.38 0.38 -10.04
N ILE A 96 -5.20 1.40 -9.19
CA ILE A 96 -6.30 2.09 -8.51
C ILE A 96 -7.29 2.66 -9.55
N GLY A 97 -6.79 3.29 -10.61
CA GLY A 97 -7.60 3.82 -11.71
C GLY A 97 -8.47 2.74 -12.36
N LYS A 98 -7.87 1.59 -12.72
CA LYS A 98 -8.56 0.44 -13.31
C LYS A 98 -9.63 -0.13 -12.38
N LEU A 99 -9.34 -0.28 -11.08
CA LEU A 99 -10.29 -0.79 -10.09
C LEU A 99 -11.48 0.17 -9.91
N ARG A 100 -11.25 1.49 -9.87
CA ARG A 100 -12.32 2.49 -9.78
C ARG A 100 -13.22 2.49 -11.01
N GLN A 101 -12.63 2.36 -12.19
CA GLN A 101 -13.38 2.26 -13.45
C GLN A 101 -14.27 1.02 -13.45
N ALA A 102 -13.76 -0.14 -13.02
CA ALA A 102 -14.54 -1.37 -12.91
C ALA A 102 -15.75 -1.20 -11.96
N ILE A 103 -15.54 -0.56 -10.80
CA ILE A 103 -16.63 -0.27 -9.84
C ILE A 103 -17.71 0.62 -10.47
N THR A 104 -17.30 1.64 -11.24
CA THR A 104 -18.24 2.56 -11.89
C THR A 104 -19.02 1.89 -13.02
N GLN A 105 -18.34 1.06 -13.84
CA GLN A 105 -18.96 0.32 -14.94
C GLN A 105 -19.96 -0.76 -14.47
N GLU A 106 -19.76 -1.32 -13.27
CA GLU A 106 -20.64 -2.33 -12.69
C GLU A 106 -22.00 -1.77 -12.19
N GLY A 107 -22.22 -0.44 -12.29
CA GLY A 107 -23.51 0.20 -11.99
C GLY A 107 -23.80 0.40 -10.51
N GLY A 108 -22.82 0.16 -9.64
CA GLY A 108 -22.91 0.34 -8.19
C GLY A 108 -23.74 -0.74 -7.50
N PHE A 109 -23.06 -1.65 -6.79
CA PHE A 109 -23.70 -2.71 -6.00
C PHE A 109 -24.77 -2.18 -5.04
N GLU A 110 -24.56 -1.03 -4.38
CA GLU A 110 -25.52 -0.47 -3.43
C GLU A 110 -26.85 -0.07 -4.08
N ALA A 111 -26.83 0.46 -5.30
CA ALA A 111 -28.05 0.80 -6.02
C ALA A 111 -28.82 -0.47 -6.43
N GLU A 112 -28.11 -1.48 -6.92
CA GLU A 112 -28.75 -2.76 -7.29
C GLU A 112 -29.18 -3.58 -6.08
N LYS A 113 -28.51 -3.47 -4.94
CA LYS A 113 -28.90 -4.06 -3.65
C LYS A 113 -30.25 -3.54 -3.19
N LEU A 114 -30.48 -2.22 -3.30
CA LEU A 114 -31.77 -1.62 -2.97
C LEU A 114 -32.87 -2.11 -3.93
N GLN A 115 -32.58 -2.19 -5.23
CA GLN A 115 -33.52 -2.73 -6.22
C GLN A 115 -33.83 -4.21 -5.96
N GLN A 116 -32.81 -5.01 -5.60
CA GLN A 116 -33.00 -6.43 -5.30
C GLN A 116 -33.87 -6.60 -4.05
N ALA A 117 -33.68 -5.81 -2.99
CA ALA A 117 -34.56 -5.86 -1.81
C ALA A 117 -36.03 -5.56 -2.16
N GLN A 118 -36.27 -4.61 -3.07
CA GLN A 118 -37.62 -4.32 -3.59
C GLN A 118 -38.17 -5.50 -4.42
N ARG A 119 -37.35 -6.15 -5.26
CA ARG A 119 -37.73 -7.36 -6.00
C ARG A 119 -38.11 -8.50 -5.07
N ILE A 120 -37.34 -8.73 -4.01
CA ILE A 120 -37.65 -9.75 -2.99
C ILE A 120 -38.95 -9.43 -2.25
N THR A 121 -39.13 -8.17 -1.83
CA THR A 121 -40.38 -7.69 -1.21
C THR A 121 -41.60 -8.04 -2.08
N ARG A 122 -41.55 -7.69 -3.36
CA ARG A 122 -42.63 -7.98 -4.32
C ARG A 122 -42.83 -9.48 -4.56
N SER A 123 -41.73 -10.22 -4.64
CA SER A 123 -41.73 -11.67 -4.87
C SER A 123 -42.39 -12.43 -3.73
N ILE A 124 -42.07 -12.07 -2.48
CA ILE A 124 -42.69 -12.68 -1.30
C ILE A 124 -44.18 -12.34 -1.23
N TYR A 125 -44.54 -11.07 -1.48
CA TYR A 125 -45.94 -10.65 -1.52
C TYR A 125 -46.75 -11.46 -2.54
N ASN A 126 -46.23 -11.58 -3.77
CA ASN A 126 -46.87 -12.35 -4.84
C ASN A 126 -46.93 -13.85 -4.51
N LEU A 127 -45.87 -14.42 -3.93
CA LEU A 127 -45.84 -15.81 -3.51
C LEU A 127 -46.91 -16.08 -2.46
N HIS A 128 -47.04 -15.19 -1.46
CA HIS A 128 -48.10 -15.29 -0.45
C HIS A 128 -49.50 -15.19 -1.08
N LYS A 129 -49.71 -14.28 -2.04
CA LYS A 129 -50.98 -14.20 -2.78
C LYS A 129 -51.26 -15.50 -3.55
N ALA A 130 -50.27 -16.07 -4.24
CA ALA A 130 -50.42 -17.32 -4.97
C ALA A 130 -50.75 -18.50 -4.02
N LEU A 131 -50.10 -18.55 -2.86
CA LEU A 131 -50.35 -19.56 -1.84
C LEU A 131 -51.75 -19.45 -1.22
N SER A 132 -52.25 -18.23 -0.98
CA SER A 132 -53.56 -18.01 -0.36
C SER A 132 -54.73 -18.15 -1.34
N SER A 133 -54.55 -17.75 -2.60
CA SER A 133 -55.58 -17.82 -3.65
C SER A 133 -55.57 -19.11 -4.48
N GLN A 134 -54.63 -20.03 -4.22
CA GLN A 134 -54.36 -21.21 -5.07
C GLN A 134 -54.15 -20.83 -6.55
N SER A 135 -53.62 -19.63 -6.80
CA SER A 135 -53.37 -19.15 -8.16
C SER A 135 -52.20 -19.88 -8.81
N SER A 136 -52.33 -20.14 -10.11
CA SER A 136 -51.27 -20.66 -10.97
C SER A 136 -50.41 -19.56 -11.60
N GLU A 137 -50.61 -18.29 -11.24
CA GLU A 137 -49.79 -17.17 -11.71
C GLU A 137 -48.38 -17.24 -11.13
N TYR A 138 -47.37 -17.06 -12.00
CA TYR A 138 -45.97 -17.05 -11.60
C TYR A 138 -45.66 -15.81 -10.72
N PRO A 139 -45.15 -15.98 -9.48
CA PRO A 139 -45.08 -14.88 -8.52
C PRO A 139 -43.85 -13.97 -8.66
N TYR A 140 -42.83 -14.37 -9.42
CA TYR A 140 -41.57 -13.63 -9.52
C TYR A 140 -41.56 -12.73 -10.77
N THR A 141 -41.22 -11.46 -10.58
CA THR A 141 -40.99 -10.52 -11.68
C THR A 141 -39.50 -10.42 -11.98
N ASP A 142 -39.14 -10.34 -13.25
CA ASP A 142 -37.74 -10.28 -13.72
C ASP A 142 -36.90 -11.52 -13.36
N ASN A 143 -35.64 -11.52 -13.81
CA ASN A 143 -34.69 -12.56 -13.43
C ASN A 143 -34.20 -12.32 -11.99
N ILE A 144 -34.90 -12.91 -11.01
CA ILE A 144 -34.58 -12.82 -9.57
C ILE A 144 -33.15 -13.28 -9.23
N ASN A 145 -32.55 -14.11 -10.10
CA ASN A 145 -31.20 -14.65 -9.94
C ASN A 145 -30.12 -13.70 -10.46
N ALA A 146 -30.48 -12.68 -11.26
CA ALA A 146 -29.52 -11.84 -11.96
C ALA A 146 -28.58 -11.09 -10.99
N PHE A 147 -29.11 -10.62 -9.86
CA PHE A 147 -28.33 -9.92 -8.84
C PHE A 147 -27.24 -10.81 -8.25
N SER A 148 -27.63 -11.98 -7.71
CA SER A 148 -26.69 -12.97 -7.17
C SER A 148 -25.63 -13.37 -8.20
N ILE A 149 -26.02 -13.68 -9.45
CA ILE A 149 -25.09 -14.09 -10.50
C ILE A 149 -24.11 -12.97 -10.87
N LYS A 150 -24.56 -11.72 -10.87
CA LYS A 150 -23.74 -10.56 -11.22
C LYS A 150 -22.69 -10.27 -10.13
N TYR A 151 -23.07 -10.33 -8.86
CA TYR A 151 -22.24 -9.79 -7.77
C TYR A 151 -21.54 -10.82 -6.88
N TYR A 152 -21.82 -12.13 -7.01
CA TYR A 152 -21.29 -13.11 -6.05
C TYR A 152 -19.75 -13.14 -5.96
N LYS A 153 -19.01 -12.85 -7.03
CA LYS A 153 -17.54 -12.94 -7.01
C LYS A 153 -16.91 -11.87 -6.12
N ASP A 154 -17.49 -10.68 -6.15
CA ASP A 154 -16.91 -9.47 -5.58
C ASP A 154 -17.53 -9.07 -4.23
N TYR A 155 -18.78 -9.47 -3.98
CA TYR A 155 -19.57 -9.02 -2.83
C TYR A 155 -20.13 -10.15 -1.96
N PHE A 156 -20.15 -11.40 -2.42
CA PHE A 156 -20.58 -12.51 -1.58
C PHE A 156 -19.34 -13.15 -0.94
N PHE A 157 -19.43 -13.47 0.35
CA PHE A 157 -18.33 -14.15 1.04
C PHE A 157 -18.49 -15.67 0.97
N ASP A 158 -17.36 -16.35 1.07
CA ASP A 158 -17.30 -17.81 1.10
C ASP A 158 -17.58 -18.30 2.52
N ALA A 159 -18.65 -19.09 2.69
CA ALA A 159 -19.07 -19.61 3.98
C ALA A 159 -18.78 -21.12 4.09
N ASP A 160 -18.66 -21.60 5.34
CA ASP A 160 -18.36 -23.01 5.64
C ASP A 160 -19.42 -23.94 5.01
N PRO A 161 -19.00 -25.00 4.26
CA PRO A 161 -19.90 -26.03 3.75
C PRO A 161 -20.90 -26.59 4.77
N GLN A 162 -20.54 -26.67 6.05
CA GLN A 162 -21.40 -27.19 7.12
C GLN A 162 -22.65 -26.33 7.36
N LEU A 163 -22.62 -25.04 6.99
CA LEU A 163 -23.77 -24.15 7.13
C LEU A 163 -24.88 -24.43 6.13
N LEU A 164 -24.60 -25.12 5.01
CA LEU A 164 -25.59 -25.35 3.96
C LEU A 164 -26.84 -26.06 4.48
N ASP A 165 -26.65 -27.11 5.28
CA ASP A 165 -27.75 -27.89 5.83
C ASP A 165 -28.59 -27.04 6.79
N SER A 166 -27.95 -26.23 7.63
CA SER A 166 -28.68 -25.34 8.57
C SER A 166 -29.51 -24.27 7.86
N LEU A 167 -29.08 -23.80 6.68
CA LEU A 167 -29.73 -22.72 5.94
C LEU A 167 -30.78 -23.22 4.93
N THR A 168 -30.72 -24.49 4.56
CA THR A 168 -31.62 -25.07 3.55
C THR A 168 -32.57 -26.12 4.09
N SER A 169 -32.30 -26.69 5.26
CA SER A 169 -33.16 -27.68 5.91
C SER A 169 -34.35 -27.03 6.59
N TYR A 170 -35.54 -27.61 6.40
CA TYR A 170 -36.76 -27.19 7.08
C TYR A 170 -37.72 -28.35 7.22
N ASN A 171 -38.56 -28.31 8.27
CA ASN A 171 -39.66 -29.25 8.42
C ASN A 171 -40.78 -28.89 7.45
N HIS A 172 -41.26 -29.87 6.68
CA HIS A 172 -42.35 -29.66 5.73
C HIS A 172 -43.66 -29.18 6.38
N SER A 173 -43.90 -29.51 7.65
CA SER A 173 -45.05 -29.01 8.43
C SER A 173 -44.99 -27.50 8.69
N ASP A 174 -43.79 -26.93 8.70
CA ASP A 174 -43.52 -25.57 9.15
C ASP A 174 -43.38 -24.58 7.99
N ALA A 175 -43.59 -25.04 6.75
CA ALA A 175 -43.48 -24.24 5.55
C ALA A 175 -44.74 -24.33 4.67
N TYR A 176 -45.04 -23.22 3.99
CA TYR A 176 -45.91 -23.21 2.83
C TYR A 176 -45.08 -23.51 1.58
N ARG A 177 -45.64 -24.32 0.68
CA ARG A 177 -44.97 -24.75 -0.55
C ARG A 177 -45.95 -24.82 -1.71
N ASN A 178 -45.50 -24.42 -2.88
CA ASN A 178 -46.16 -24.67 -4.15
C ASN A 178 -45.10 -24.98 -5.23
N THR A 179 -45.51 -25.02 -6.49
CA THR A 179 -44.61 -25.25 -7.63
C THR A 179 -43.60 -24.12 -7.86
N PHE A 180 -43.81 -22.95 -7.26
CA PHE A 180 -43.00 -21.75 -7.51
C PHE A 180 -41.94 -21.51 -6.42
N GLY A 181 -42.18 -21.95 -5.19
CA GLY A 181 -41.22 -21.81 -4.11
C GLY A 181 -41.71 -22.29 -2.75
N VAL A 182 -40.88 -22.02 -1.74
CA VAL A 182 -41.11 -22.42 -0.35
C VAL A 182 -40.90 -21.22 0.56
N ILE A 183 -41.79 -21.03 1.53
CA ILE A 183 -41.64 -20.03 2.57
C ILE A 183 -42.05 -20.57 3.94
N ASN A 184 -41.21 -20.37 4.95
CA ASN A 184 -41.54 -20.77 6.31
C ASN A 184 -42.76 -20.01 6.85
N LYS A 185 -43.65 -20.69 7.58
CA LYS A 185 -44.91 -20.11 8.10
C LYS A 185 -44.67 -18.97 9.08
N LYS A 186 -43.75 -19.14 10.04
CA LYS A 186 -43.40 -18.13 11.03
C LYS A 186 -42.77 -16.91 10.36
N LEU A 187 -41.87 -17.16 9.41
CA LEU A 187 -41.25 -16.11 8.61
C LEU A 187 -42.31 -15.30 7.84
N LEU A 188 -43.25 -15.97 7.18
CA LEU A 188 -44.31 -15.28 6.45
C LEU A 188 -45.17 -14.41 7.38
N THR A 189 -45.52 -14.90 8.58
CA THR A 189 -46.27 -14.10 9.57
C THR A 189 -45.51 -12.85 9.98
N ALA A 190 -44.20 -12.96 10.25
CA ALA A 190 -43.35 -11.82 10.58
C ALA A 190 -43.28 -10.82 9.41
N LEU A 191 -43.10 -11.30 8.18
CA LEU A 191 -43.06 -10.47 6.98
C LEU A 191 -44.39 -9.75 6.74
N VAL A 192 -45.54 -10.41 6.92
CA VAL A 192 -46.86 -9.78 6.77
C VAL A 192 -47.03 -8.62 7.75
N LYS A 193 -46.62 -8.81 9.02
CA LYS A 193 -46.70 -7.78 10.07
C LYS A 193 -45.92 -6.53 9.69
N GLU A 194 -44.75 -6.69 9.08
CA GLU A 194 -43.88 -5.58 8.64
C GLU A 194 -44.13 -5.18 7.17
N SER A 195 -45.28 -5.55 6.59
CA SER A 195 -45.64 -5.21 5.20
C SER A 195 -44.59 -5.64 4.16
N TYR A 196 -43.96 -6.78 4.39
CA TYR A 196 -42.93 -7.44 3.59
C TYR A 196 -41.65 -6.61 3.39
N LYS A 197 -41.47 -5.55 4.17
CA LYS A 197 -40.30 -4.68 4.03
C LYS A 197 -39.06 -5.39 4.55
N VAL A 198 -38.06 -5.49 3.68
CA VAL A 198 -36.80 -6.19 3.97
C VAL A 198 -35.62 -5.36 3.52
N GLN A 199 -34.49 -5.57 4.18
CA GLN A 199 -33.20 -4.99 3.85
C GLN A 199 -32.24 -6.10 3.50
N PHE A 200 -31.53 -5.97 2.38
CA PHE A 200 -30.42 -6.87 2.06
C PHE A 200 -29.27 -6.62 3.03
N CYS A 201 -28.77 -7.68 3.66
CA CYS A 201 -27.61 -7.64 4.54
C CYS A 201 -26.35 -7.96 3.75
N PHE A 202 -26.21 -9.22 3.33
CA PHE A 202 -25.04 -9.73 2.63
C PHE A 202 -25.41 -10.96 1.80
N GLY A 203 -24.55 -11.32 0.86
CA GLY A 203 -24.66 -12.57 0.12
C GLY A 203 -23.61 -13.57 0.56
N ILE A 204 -23.95 -14.85 0.46
CA ILE A 204 -23.05 -15.97 0.79
C ILE A 204 -22.94 -16.93 -0.37
N ARG A 205 -21.74 -17.46 -0.55
CA ARG A 205 -21.46 -18.57 -1.46
C ARG A 205 -21.03 -19.77 -0.61
N ILE A 206 -21.78 -20.87 -0.74
CA ILE A 206 -21.41 -22.17 -0.17
C ILE A 206 -21.26 -23.15 -1.31
N ASN A 207 -20.03 -23.55 -1.62
CA ASN A 207 -19.67 -24.31 -2.82
C ASN A 207 -20.18 -23.60 -4.09
N ASN A 208 -21.14 -24.21 -4.80
CA ASN A 208 -21.77 -23.65 -6.01
C ASN A 208 -23.15 -23.03 -5.72
N THR A 209 -23.56 -22.96 -4.45
CA THR A 209 -24.86 -22.39 -4.05
C THR A 209 -24.68 -20.94 -3.64
N LEU A 210 -25.47 -20.05 -4.26
CA LEU A 210 -25.59 -18.65 -3.87
C LEU A 210 -26.81 -18.49 -2.98
N MET A 211 -26.68 -17.74 -1.89
CA MET A 211 -27.79 -17.33 -1.04
C MET A 211 -27.66 -15.86 -0.66
N GLU A 212 -28.81 -15.23 -0.47
CA GLU A 212 -28.94 -13.82 -0.10
C GLU A 212 -29.52 -13.76 1.32
N ILE A 213 -28.91 -12.99 2.22
CA ILE A 213 -29.39 -12.82 3.60
C ILE A 213 -30.09 -11.47 3.73
N TYR A 214 -31.29 -11.52 4.31
CA TYR A 214 -32.15 -10.37 4.50
C TYR A 214 -32.52 -10.19 5.96
N LYS A 215 -32.67 -8.92 6.37
CA LYS A 215 -33.28 -8.52 7.63
C LYS A 215 -34.71 -8.03 7.38
N ILE A 216 -35.65 -8.43 8.22
CA ILE A 216 -36.99 -7.86 8.22
C ILE A 216 -36.92 -6.47 8.84
N GLN A 217 -37.50 -5.46 8.18
CA GLN A 217 -37.44 -4.09 8.70
C GLN A 217 -38.10 -4.00 10.08
N ASN A 218 -37.48 -3.26 11.01
CA ASN A 218 -37.94 -3.06 12.39
C ASN A 218 -37.96 -4.32 13.28
N GLU A 219 -37.40 -5.44 12.84
CA GLU A 219 -37.21 -6.65 13.67
C GLU A 219 -35.74 -7.11 13.64
N GLU A 220 -35.27 -7.76 14.71
CA GLU A 220 -33.99 -8.50 14.71
C GLU A 220 -34.17 -9.92 14.17
N SER A 221 -34.98 -10.04 13.10
CA SER A 221 -35.33 -11.29 12.44
C SER A 221 -34.67 -11.34 11.07
N TYR A 222 -33.98 -12.44 10.78
CA TYR A 222 -33.23 -12.64 9.53
C TYR A 222 -33.72 -13.87 8.79
N PHE A 223 -33.57 -13.84 7.47
CA PHE A 223 -33.89 -14.99 6.63
C PHE A 223 -32.92 -15.11 5.45
N SER A 224 -32.68 -16.35 5.04
CA SER A 224 -31.96 -16.69 3.83
C SER A 224 -32.92 -16.87 2.66
N PHE A 225 -32.55 -16.30 1.53
CA PHE A 225 -33.16 -16.56 0.24
C PHE A 225 -32.20 -17.35 -0.64
N GLN A 226 -32.66 -18.48 -1.18
CA GLN A 226 -31.92 -19.28 -2.15
C GLN A 226 -32.53 -19.07 -3.55
N PRO A 227 -31.89 -18.28 -4.44
CA PRO A 227 -32.49 -17.91 -5.72
C PRO A 227 -32.76 -19.11 -6.64
N THR A 228 -31.90 -20.13 -6.62
CA THR A 228 -32.04 -21.31 -7.48
C THR A 228 -33.25 -22.19 -7.16
N ARG A 229 -33.79 -22.11 -5.94
CA ARG A 229 -34.94 -22.92 -5.47
C ARG A 229 -36.13 -22.07 -5.03
N ASN A 230 -36.00 -20.75 -5.05
CA ASN A 230 -36.94 -19.81 -4.47
C ASN A 230 -37.36 -20.17 -3.03
N ASN A 231 -36.38 -20.53 -2.20
CA ASN A 231 -36.60 -20.88 -0.81
C ASN A 231 -36.37 -19.67 0.09
N PHE A 232 -37.35 -19.39 0.96
CA PHE A 232 -37.30 -18.36 1.98
C PHE A 232 -37.38 -19.01 3.37
N LEU A 233 -36.24 -19.06 4.06
CA LEU A 233 -36.11 -19.77 5.33
C LEU A 233 -35.51 -18.85 6.41
N PRO A 234 -36.02 -18.90 7.66
CA PRO A 234 -35.44 -18.13 8.75
C PRO A 234 -34.00 -18.58 8.99
N CYS A 235 -33.11 -17.64 9.32
CA CYS A 235 -31.74 -17.96 9.69
C CYS A 235 -31.37 -17.26 10.99
N ASP A 236 -30.50 -17.90 11.78
CA ASP A 236 -29.86 -17.26 12.92
C ASP A 236 -28.65 -16.49 12.40
N ILE A 237 -28.63 -15.19 12.64
CA ILE A 237 -27.56 -14.31 12.18
C ILE A 237 -26.22 -14.62 12.86
N ASN A 238 -26.24 -15.17 14.08
CA ASN A 238 -25.03 -15.46 14.85
C ASN A 238 -24.18 -16.61 14.28
N VAL A 239 -24.70 -17.37 13.31
CA VAL A 239 -23.94 -18.44 12.65
C VAL A 239 -22.89 -17.90 11.67
N PHE A 240 -22.99 -16.62 11.30
CA PHE A 240 -22.00 -15.97 10.45
C PHE A 240 -21.03 -15.13 11.29
N PRO A 241 -19.74 -15.04 10.90
CA PRO A 241 -18.77 -14.24 11.62
C PRO A 241 -19.08 -12.74 11.49
N TYR A 242 -19.31 -12.08 12.63
CA TYR A 242 -19.70 -10.66 12.76
C TYR A 242 -18.76 -9.68 12.02
N LYS A 243 -17.47 -10.04 11.85
CA LYS A 243 -16.45 -9.22 11.17
C LYS A 243 -16.62 -9.12 9.65
N GLU A 244 -17.44 -9.98 9.04
CA GLU A 244 -17.56 -10.06 7.58
C GLU A 244 -18.76 -9.28 7.03
N TRP A 245 -19.72 -8.88 7.89
CA TRP A 245 -20.91 -8.12 7.45
C TRP A 245 -20.64 -6.61 7.35
N GLU A 246 -19.66 -6.09 8.11
CA GLU A 246 -19.37 -4.66 8.20
C GLU A 246 -18.42 -4.15 7.11
N SER A 247 -17.81 -5.02 6.30
CA SER A 247 -17.05 -4.55 5.13
C SER A 247 -17.98 -4.39 3.93
N GLU A 248 -18.75 -3.30 3.93
CA GLU A 248 -19.51 -2.81 2.77
C GLU A 248 -18.60 -2.53 1.55
N SER A 249 -17.28 -2.55 1.74
CA SER A 249 -16.30 -2.41 0.68
C SER A 249 -16.14 -3.70 -0.11
N SER A 250 -16.43 -3.64 -1.41
CA SER A 250 -16.05 -4.69 -2.36
C SER A 250 -14.58 -5.08 -2.19
N LYS A 251 -14.21 -6.32 -2.55
CA LYS A 251 -12.79 -6.74 -2.60
C LYS A 251 -11.91 -5.71 -3.36
N LYS A 252 -12.47 -5.07 -4.38
CA LYS A 252 -11.83 -4.01 -5.18
C LYS A 252 -11.61 -2.72 -4.36
N GLU A 253 -12.59 -2.27 -3.58
CA GLU A 253 -12.44 -1.12 -2.69
C GLU A 253 -11.43 -1.35 -1.57
N ARG A 254 -11.41 -2.55 -0.99
CA ARG A 254 -10.38 -2.92 -0.02
C ARG A 254 -8.98 -2.87 -0.65
N SER A 255 -8.84 -3.43 -1.85
CA SER A 255 -7.58 -3.37 -2.60
C SER A 255 -7.15 -1.94 -2.90
N ILE A 256 -8.08 -1.04 -3.25
CA ILE A 256 -7.80 0.39 -3.44
C ILE A 256 -7.27 1.02 -2.15
N LYS A 257 -7.91 0.77 -1.00
CA LYS A 257 -7.46 1.31 0.30
C LYS A 257 -6.06 0.82 0.65
N GLU A 258 -5.78 -0.47 0.45
CA GLU A 258 -4.46 -1.07 0.70
C GLU A 258 -3.37 -0.46 -0.20
N LEU A 259 -3.64 -0.29 -1.51
CA LEU A 259 -2.71 0.37 -2.43
C LEU A 259 -2.46 1.84 -2.08
N MET A 260 -3.51 2.58 -1.67
CA MET A 260 -3.37 3.97 -1.23
C MET A 260 -2.51 4.08 0.04
N GLN A 261 -2.72 3.19 1.00
CA GLN A 261 -1.89 3.14 2.22
C GLN A 261 -0.43 2.82 1.88
N LYS A 262 -0.20 1.90 0.94
CA LYS A 262 1.14 1.56 0.46
C LYS A 262 1.83 2.76 -0.19
N ASN A 263 1.12 3.51 -1.05
CA ASN A 263 1.65 4.72 -1.66
C ASN A 263 2.04 5.78 -0.63
N LEU A 264 1.18 6.02 0.37
CA LEU A 264 1.50 6.94 1.47
C LEU A 264 2.75 6.53 2.25
N GLN A 265 2.97 5.22 2.43
CA GLN A 265 4.18 4.71 3.06
C GLN A 265 5.40 4.92 2.17
N LEU A 266 5.33 4.59 0.89
CA LEU A 266 6.41 4.81 -0.08
C LEU A 266 6.79 6.29 -0.17
N GLU A 267 5.82 7.22 -0.20
CA GLU A 267 6.08 8.66 -0.20
C GLU A 267 6.84 9.15 1.04
N ARG A 268 6.58 8.54 2.21
CA ARG A 268 7.32 8.81 3.44
C ARG A 268 8.74 8.26 3.34
N ASP A 269 8.87 7.03 2.85
CA ASP A 269 10.15 6.32 2.73
C ASP A 269 11.07 6.99 1.71
N ILE A 270 10.54 7.56 0.63
CA ILE A 270 11.32 8.34 -0.35
C ILE A 270 12.08 9.49 0.32
N LYS A 271 11.41 10.25 1.20
CA LYS A 271 12.04 11.38 1.90
C LYS A 271 13.19 10.94 2.80
N PHE A 272 13.06 9.78 3.43
CA PHE A 272 14.09 9.22 4.29
C PHE A 272 15.26 8.64 3.49
N ASN A 273 14.96 7.86 2.44
CA ASN A 273 15.97 7.13 1.67
C ASN A 273 16.81 8.02 0.77
N LEU A 274 16.27 9.15 0.27
CA LEU A 274 16.98 10.04 -0.64
C LEU A 274 18.33 10.53 -0.07
N ARG A 275 18.36 10.82 1.23
CA ARG A 275 19.53 11.39 1.92
C ARG A 275 20.18 10.41 2.90
N HIS A 276 19.78 9.15 2.85
CA HIS A 276 20.25 8.16 3.82
C HIS A 276 21.76 7.90 3.66
N ILE A 277 22.46 7.89 4.79
CA ILE A 277 23.85 7.45 4.90
C ILE A 277 23.89 6.32 5.92
N ASP A 278 24.39 5.17 5.49
CA ASP A 278 24.51 3.98 6.33
C ASP A 278 25.41 4.26 7.56
N SER A 279 25.08 3.68 8.72
CA SER A 279 25.80 3.94 9.98
C SER A 279 27.31 3.66 9.92
N ASP A 280 27.71 2.60 9.22
CA ASP A 280 29.12 2.27 8.96
C ASP A 280 29.86 3.39 8.21
N ILE A 281 29.17 4.06 7.28
CA ILE A 281 29.74 5.15 6.50
C ILE A 281 29.89 6.38 7.39
N ASN A 282 28.91 6.66 8.26
CA ASN A 282 29.01 7.76 9.23
C ASN A 282 30.19 7.59 10.19
N LEU A 283 30.48 6.36 10.64
CA LEU A 283 31.68 6.09 11.43
C LEU A 283 32.96 6.43 10.66
N LEU A 284 33.03 6.00 9.40
CA LEU A 284 34.18 6.27 8.54
C LEU A 284 34.35 7.77 8.24
N LEU A 285 33.26 8.52 8.05
CA LEU A 285 33.29 9.98 7.93
C LEU A 285 33.84 10.62 9.20
N GLY A 286 33.45 10.12 10.38
CA GLY A 286 33.98 10.58 11.66
C GLY A 286 35.48 10.32 11.82
N GLU A 287 35.94 9.13 11.42
CA GLU A 287 37.37 8.80 11.43
C GLU A 287 38.17 9.67 10.45
N ASN A 288 37.63 9.91 9.25
CA ASN A 288 38.24 10.79 8.26
C ASN A 288 38.35 12.22 8.80
N LEU A 289 37.26 12.76 9.36
CA LEU A 289 37.25 14.07 10.00
C LEU A 289 38.29 14.19 11.11
N LYS A 290 38.40 13.17 11.97
CA LYS A 290 39.37 13.17 13.06
C LYS A 290 40.80 13.30 12.52
N ARG A 291 41.16 12.51 11.49
CA ARG A 291 42.48 12.55 10.87
C ARG A 291 42.83 13.92 10.28
N ILE A 292 41.92 14.54 9.53
CA ILE A 292 42.18 15.84 8.89
C ILE A 292 42.19 17.02 9.89
N THR A 293 41.74 16.80 11.13
CA THR A 293 41.68 17.84 12.18
C THR A 293 42.81 17.69 13.21
N GLU A 294 43.58 16.59 13.18
CA GLU A 294 44.68 16.38 14.12
C GLU A 294 45.81 17.42 13.89
N LEU A 295 46.34 17.99 14.99
CA LEU A 295 47.23 19.16 15.00
C LEU A 295 48.55 18.96 14.23
N ASP A 296 49.01 17.71 14.08
CA ASP A 296 50.21 17.35 13.32
C ASP A 296 49.92 16.97 11.87
N PHE A 297 48.68 17.06 11.37
CA PHE A 297 48.32 16.62 10.02
C PHE A 297 49.19 17.22 8.90
N LEU A 298 49.59 18.48 9.04
CA LEU A 298 50.46 19.18 8.09
C LEU A 298 51.94 18.80 8.25
N ALA A 299 52.37 18.45 9.45
CA ALA A 299 53.70 17.92 9.74
C ALA A 299 53.82 16.45 9.30
N ASP A 300 52.74 15.67 9.42
CA ASP A 300 52.65 14.31 8.92
C ASP A 300 52.63 14.28 7.38
N LEU A 301 52.05 15.30 6.72
CA LEU A 301 52.20 15.49 5.26
C LEU A 301 53.68 15.63 4.81
N GLU A 302 54.62 15.98 5.70
CA GLU A 302 56.08 15.93 5.40
C GLU A 302 56.67 14.51 5.40
N ASN A 303 55.98 13.52 5.98
CA ASN A 303 56.48 12.15 6.14
C ASN A 303 55.65 11.07 5.42
N ILE A 304 54.55 11.40 4.74
CA ILE A 304 53.63 10.38 4.20
C ILE A 304 54.01 9.98 2.78
N ASP A 305 54.91 9.00 2.70
CA ASP A 305 54.72 7.89 1.77
C ASP A 305 53.80 6.88 2.47
N ILE A 306 52.74 6.44 1.78
CA ILE A 306 51.82 5.36 2.19
C ILE A 306 50.77 5.74 3.26
N GLN A 307 49.56 6.16 2.85
CA GLN A 307 48.32 5.91 3.63
C GLN A 307 46.97 6.10 2.89
N ALA A 308 46.90 5.77 1.60
CA ALA A 308 45.64 5.85 0.81
C ALA A 308 44.76 4.57 0.84
N ASN A 309 45.11 3.55 1.62
CA ASN A 309 44.50 2.22 1.45
C ASN A 309 43.17 1.98 2.17
N THR A 310 42.83 2.71 3.24
CA THR A 310 41.64 2.31 4.06
C THR A 310 40.31 2.66 3.39
N LEU A 311 40.15 3.87 2.83
CA LEU A 311 38.91 4.26 2.13
C LEU A 311 38.74 3.51 0.79
N ARG A 312 39.82 3.36 0.02
CA ARG A 312 39.81 2.59 -1.24
C ARG A 312 39.40 1.13 -1.02
N THR A 313 40.00 0.47 -0.02
CA THR A 313 39.68 -0.94 0.27
C THR A 313 38.21 -1.10 0.64
N MET A 314 37.60 -0.17 1.39
CA MET A 314 36.15 -0.25 1.69
C MET A 314 35.25 0.06 0.49
N ILE A 315 35.64 0.98 -0.40
CA ILE A 315 34.95 1.22 -1.68
C ILE A 315 34.89 -0.07 -2.50
N GLU A 316 35.96 -0.87 -2.50
CA GLU A 316 36.02 -2.12 -3.26
C GLU A 316 35.30 -3.29 -2.58
N THR A 317 35.36 -3.37 -1.24
CA THR A 317 34.88 -4.55 -0.50
C THR A 317 33.38 -4.51 -0.17
N LYS A 318 32.75 -3.32 -0.10
CA LYS A 318 31.31 -3.18 0.27
C LYS A 318 30.37 -2.80 -0.88
N MET A 319 30.88 -2.71 -2.13
CA MET A 319 30.08 -2.39 -3.33
C MET A 319 29.69 -3.60 -4.19
N ILE A 320 29.89 -4.84 -3.69
CA ILE A 320 29.34 -6.07 -4.30
C ILE A 320 27.99 -6.38 -3.67
#